data_AF-A0A2V8IT34-F1
#
_entry.id   AF-A0A2V8IT34-F1
#
_cell.length_a   1.000
_cell.length_b   1.000
_cell.length_c   1.000
_cell.angle_alpha   90.00
_cell.angle_beta   90.00
_cell.angle_gamma   90.00
#
_symmetry.space_group_name_H-M   'P 1'
#
loop_
_entity.id
_entity.type
_entity.pdbx_description
1 polymer ?
#
loop_
_entity_poly.entity_id
_entity_poly.type
_entity_poly.pdbx_seq_one_letter_code
_entity_poly.pdbx_strand_id
1 'polypeptide(L)'
;MKSSSVVRFTFLAAIAVALATIPLAAGATGTAQKKAGGGSHSMTGCLQKGSEANTYQLTNVEGTGPKSVEIVGTSKGVDLAPHVGHKVTITGTAVAAKAAAKKEGTKDMKEERGEHHMRISAVKMVSSTCP
;
A
#
# COMPACT_ATOMS: atom_id res chain seq x y z
N MET A 1 -3.43 -46.71 -46.04
CA MET A 1 -4.43 -46.61 -47.12
C MET A 1 -5.63 -47.48 -46.77
N LYS A 2 -6.74 -46.86 -46.36
CA LYS A 2 -8.14 -47.35 -46.29
C LYS A 2 -8.92 -46.19 -45.62
N SER A 3 -9.57 -45.33 -46.40
CA SER A 3 -10.96 -45.45 -46.89
C SER A 3 -11.94 -45.23 -45.73
N SER A 4 -12.98 -44.39 -45.76
CA SER A 4 -13.56 -43.48 -46.77
C SER A 4 -14.69 -42.71 -46.06
N SER A 5 -15.29 -41.78 -46.80
CA SER A 5 -16.70 -41.37 -46.74
C SER A 5 -17.00 -39.99 -46.19
N VAL A 6 -16.95 -39.07 -47.15
CA VAL A 6 -17.65 -37.78 -47.23
C VAL A 6 -19.16 -38.01 -47.37
N VAL A 7 -19.99 -37.39 -46.52
CA VAL A 7 -21.41 -37.05 -46.79
C VAL A 7 -21.73 -35.82 -45.92
N ARG A 8 -21.72 -34.57 -46.41
CA ARG A 8 -22.66 -33.86 -47.31
C ARG A 8 -23.92 -33.31 -46.63
N PHE A 9 -24.19 -32.02 -46.90
CA PHE A 9 -25.47 -31.28 -46.81
C PHE A 9 -26.00 -30.99 -45.38
N THR A 10 -26.53 -29.82 -45.00
CA THR A 10 -27.08 -28.65 -45.70
C THR A 10 -27.37 -27.54 -44.64
N PHE A 11 -27.12 -26.28 -45.01
CA PHE A 11 -27.84 -25.01 -44.71
C PHE A 11 -28.37 -24.63 -43.30
N LEU A 12 -27.95 -23.41 -42.92
CA LEU A 12 -28.71 -22.32 -42.25
C LEU A 12 -29.25 -22.51 -40.82
N ALA A 13 -28.54 -21.88 -39.86
CA ALA A 13 -29.18 -21.05 -38.84
C ALA A 13 -28.18 -20.01 -38.32
N ALA A 14 -28.45 -18.74 -38.64
CA ALA A 14 -27.79 -17.60 -38.03
C ALA A 14 -28.34 -17.40 -36.62
N ILE A 15 -27.49 -17.44 -35.60
CA ILE A 15 -27.71 -16.73 -34.33
C ILE A 15 -26.37 -16.14 -33.89
N ALA A 16 -26.25 -14.83 -34.09
CA ALA A 16 -25.23 -14.00 -33.48
C ALA A 16 -25.58 -13.83 -31.99
N VAL A 17 -24.71 -14.33 -31.10
CA VAL A 17 -24.64 -13.84 -29.72
C VAL A 17 -23.16 -13.61 -29.40
N ALA A 18 -22.77 -12.35 -29.54
CA ALA A 18 -21.53 -11.83 -29.00
C ALA A 18 -21.66 -11.77 -27.47
N LEU A 19 -20.96 -12.67 -26.77
CA LEU A 19 -20.56 -12.42 -25.38
C LEU A 19 -19.03 -12.39 -25.34
N ALA A 20 -18.50 -11.20 -25.63
CA ALA A 20 -17.15 -10.84 -25.22
C ALA A 20 -17.16 -10.73 -23.69
N THR A 21 -16.80 -11.82 -23.01
CA THR A 21 -16.45 -11.77 -21.59
C THR A 21 -15.10 -11.08 -21.47
N ILE A 22 -15.14 -9.76 -21.29
CA ILE A 22 -14.00 -8.98 -20.83
C ILE A 22 -13.88 -9.28 -19.34
N PRO A 23 -12.87 -10.02 -18.85
CA PRO A 23 -12.58 -9.97 -17.43
C PRO A 23 -12.10 -8.55 -17.14
N LEU A 24 -12.95 -7.76 -16.47
CA LEU A 24 -12.51 -6.58 -15.72
C LEU A 24 -11.60 -7.09 -14.59
N ALA A 25 -10.33 -7.29 -14.91
CA ALA A 25 -9.26 -7.30 -13.93
C ALA A 25 -9.13 -5.85 -13.42
N ALA A 26 -9.98 -5.49 -12.46
CA ALA A 26 -9.86 -4.25 -11.72
C ALA A 26 -8.46 -4.21 -11.09
N GLY A 27 -7.78 -3.07 -11.30
CA GLY A 27 -6.35 -2.90 -11.13
C GLY A 27 -5.82 -3.39 -9.79
N ALA A 28 -4.95 -4.40 -9.87
CA ALA A 28 -3.86 -4.57 -8.93
C ALA A 28 -2.56 -4.44 -9.71
N THR A 29 -2.18 -3.20 -10.07
CA THR A 29 -0.76 -2.85 -10.25
C THR A 29 -0.09 -2.92 -8.87
N GLY A 30 0.01 -4.14 -8.36
CA GLY A 30 0.90 -4.51 -7.28
C GLY A 30 2.30 -4.51 -7.85
N THR A 31 2.90 -3.33 -7.95
CA THR A 31 4.36 -3.20 -7.95
C THR A 31 4.86 -3.93 -6.72
N ALA A 32 5.26 -5.19 -6.89
CA ALA A 32 5.95 -5.97 -5.88
C ALA A 32 7.25 -5.21 -5.55
N GLN A 33 7.19 -4.36 -4.53
CA GLN A 33 8.32 -3.60 -4.08
C GLN A 33 9.32 -4.58 -3.48
N LYS A 34 10.47 -4.69 -4.14
CA LYS A 34 11.54 -5.62 -3.79
C LYS A 34 11.92 -5.47 -2.32
N LYS A 35 11.83 -6.58 -1.60
CA LYS A 35 12.35 -6.77 -0.25
C LYS A 35 13.88 -6.73 -0.32
N ALA A 36 14.51 -5.66 0.16
CA ALA A 36 15.95 -5.64 0.40
C ALA A 36 16.16 -5.80 1.91
N GLY A 37 16.85 -6.88 2.30
CA GLY A 37 17.15 -7.22 3.69
C GLY A 37 18.02 -6.13 4.34
N GLY A 38 17.61 -5.69 5.53
CA GLY A 38 18.29 -4.64 6.27
C GLY A 38 17.41 -3.56 6.91
N GLY A 39 16.22 -3.19 6.44
CA GLY A 39 15.59 -3.32 5.13
C GLY A 39 14.29 -2.53 5.17
N SER A 40 14.12 -1.53 4.30
CA SER A 40 12.89 -0.74 4.30
C SER A 40 11.68 -1.66 4.22
N HIS A 41 10.71 -1.46 5.11
CA HIS A 41 9.48 -2.24 5.15
C HIS A 41 8.30 -1.37 4.72
N SER A 42 7.27 -2.04 4.21
CA SER A 42 6.02 -1.41 3.81
C SER A 42 4.91 -1.83 4.74
N MET A 43 4.03 -0.88 5.04
CA MET A 43 2.84 -1.11 5.85
C MET A 43 1.69 -0.28 5.27
N THR A 44 0.49 -0.82 5.35
CA THR A 44 -0.72 -0.18 4.85
C THR A 44 -1.61 0.19 6.02
N GLY A 45 -2.17 1.39 6.01
CA GLY A 45 -3.07 1.87 7.05
C GLY A 45 -3.67 3.24 6.71
N CYS A 46 -4.30 3.84 7.70
CA CYS A 46 -4.87 5.19 7.66
C CYS A 46 -3.83 6.23 8.00
N LEU A 47 -3.57 7.16 7.09
CA LEU A 47 -2.70 8.29 7.41
C LEU A 47 -3.50 9.39 8.11
N GLN A 48 -3.01 9.83 9.26
CA GLN A 48 -3.56 10.94 10.02
C GLN A 48 -2.47 11.89 10.49
N LYS A 49 -2.88 13.04 11.02
CA LYS A 49 -1.96 13.93 11.74
C LYS A 49 -1.48 13.24 13.03
N GLY A 50 -0.21 13.40 13.37
CA GLY A 50 0.34 12.89 14.62
C GLY A 50 -0.08 13.74 15.82
N SER A 51 0.31 13.27 17.00
CA SER A 51 0.06 13.96 18.28
C SER A 51 0.86 15.27 18.38
N GLU A 52 2.03 15.30 17.75
CA GLU A 52 2.94 16.44 17.72
C GLU A 52 2.75 17.32 16.47
N ALA A 53 3.16 18.58 16.59
CA ALA A 53 3.06 19.53 15.50
C ALA A 53 3.94 19.09 14.30
N ASN A 54 3.31 18.94 13.14
CA ASN A 54 3.94 18.51 11.89
C ASN A 54 4.42 17.04 11.86
N THR A 55 3.99 16.20 12.80
CA THR A 55 4.14 14.75 12.68
C THR A 55 2.90 14.13 12.03
N TYR A 56 3.07 12.91 11.52
CA TYR A 56 2.00 12.11 10.96
C TYR A 56 1.98 10.75 11.63
N GLN A 57 0.83 10.10 11.65
CA GLN A 57 0.71 8.75 12.19
C GLN A 57 -0.01 7.86 11.18
N LEU A 58 0.47 6.64 11.04
CA LEU A 58 -0.24 5.57 10.35
C LEU A 58 -0.98 4.75 11.41
N THR A 59 -2.30 4.74 11.35
CA THR A 59 -3.15 3.93 12.24
C THR A 59 -3.93 2.90 11.44
N ASN A 60 -4.72 2.06 12.12
CA ASN A 60 -5.47 0.98 11.48
C ASN A 60 -4.56 0.17 10.52
N VAL A 61 -3.36 -0.13 11.02
CA VAL A 61 -2.33 -0.80 10.23
C VAL A 61 -2.78 -2.22 9.98
N GLU A 62 -2.77 -2.63 8.72
CA GLU A 62 -3.16 -3.97 8.31
C GLU A 62 -2.08 -5.00 8.62
N GLY A 63 -2.50 -6.21 8.97
CA GLY A 63 -1.63 -7.35 9.23
C GLY A 63 -1.17 -7.45 10.68
N THR A 64 -0.03 -8.10 10.90
CA THR A 64 0.52 -8.40 12.25
C THR A 64 1.51 -7.36 12.75
N GLY A 65 1.56 -6.19 12.08
CA GLY A 65 2.44 -5.10 12.46
C GLY A 65 1.98 -4.37 13.73
N PRO A 66 2.70 -3.31 14.12
CA PRO A 66 2.24 -2.41 15.17
C PRO A 66 0.89 -1.77 14.79
N LYS A 67 0.01 -1.55 15.78
CA LYS A 67 -1.34 -0.98 15.54
C LYS A 67 -1.29 0.47 15.06
N SER A 68 -0.26 1.20 15.46
CA SER A 68 0.02 2.57 15.04
C SER A 68 1.53 2.75 14.87
N VAL A 69 1.91 3.66 13.97
CA VAL A 69 3.30 4.02 13.69
C VAL A 69 3.40 5.53 13.51
N GLU A 70 4.28 6.15 14.27
CA GLU A 70 4.59 7.56 14.15
C GLU A 70 5.65 7.80 13.07
N ILE A 71 5.38 8.79 12.22
CA ILE A 71 6.22 9.20 11.11
C ILE A 71 6.96 10.47 11.52
N VAL A 72 8.19 10.28 12.00
CA VAL A 72 9.08 11.34 12.51
C VAL A 72 9.90 12.01 11.41
N GLY A 73 9.65 11.65 10.15
CA GLY A 73 10.25 12.31 9.01
C GLY A 73 10.06 11.59 7.68
N THR A 74 10.28 12.34 6.61
CA THR A 74 10.16 11.87 5.24
C THR A 74 11.47 12.07 4.47
N SER A 75 11.65 11.32 3.38
CA SER A 75 12.65 11.64 2.36
C SER A 75 12.22 12.87 1.56
N LYS A 76 13.21 13.57 0.97
CA LYS A 76 12.93 14.73 0.11
C LYS A 76 11.95 14.36 -1.01
N GLY A 77 10.95 15.22 -1.23
CA GLY A 77 9.93 15.02 -2.26
C GLY A 77 8.75 14.13 -1.85
N VAL A 78 8.76 13.57 -0.63
CA VAL A 78 7.60 12.86 -0.08
C VAL A 78 6.77 13.85 0.76
N ASP A 79 5.60 14.20 0.25
CA ASP A 79 4.60 14.99 0.95
C ASP A 79 3.46 14.09 1.43
N LEU A 80 3.13 14.21 2.72
CA LEU A 80 2.10 13.42 3.39
C LEU A 80 0.81 14.22 3.63
N ALA A 81 0.88 15.55 3.59
CA ALA A 81 -0.26 16.42 3.79
C ALA A 81 -1.46 16.07 2.88
N PRO A 82 -1.29 15.84 1.55
CA PRO A 82 -2.42 15.52 0.67
C PRO A 82 -2.97 14.11 0.87
N HIS A 83 -2.34 13.30 1.72
CA HIS A 83 -2.74 11.93 2.00
C HIS A 83 -3.42 11.77 3.36
N VAL A 84 -3.60 12.84 4.13
CA VAL A 84 -4.31 12.78 5.41
C VAL A 84 -5.77 12.39 5.18
N GLY A 85 -6.25 11.39 5.93
CA GLY A 85 -7.58 10.80 5.77
C GLY A 85 -7.65 9.71 4.69
N HIS A 86 -6.57 9.45 3.96
CA HIS A 86 -6.49 8.39 2.97
C HIS A 86 -5.98 7.09 3.57
N LYS A 87 -6.35 5.97 2.94
CA LYS A 87 -5.65 4.70 3.15
C LYS A 87 -4.41 4.70 2.26
N VAL A 88 -3.25 4.48 2.85
CA VAL A 88 -1.97 4.51 2.14
C VAL A 88 -1.09 3.32 2.52
N THR A 89 -0.21 2.94 1.61
CA THR A 89 0.94 2.10 1.90
C THR A 89 2.17 3.00 2.00
N ILE A 90 2.77 3.08 3.18
CA ILE A 90 4.06 3.76 3.36
C ILE A 90 5.21 2.76 3.28
N THR A 91 6.37 3.23 2.88
CA THR A 91 7.62 2.46 2.88
C THR A 91 8.71 3.25 3.56
N GLY A 92 9.52 2.59 4.38
CA GLY A 92 10.57 3.27 5.12
C GLY A 92 11.29 2.38 6.13
N THR A 93 12.04 3.02 7.01
CA THR A 93 12.90 2.34 7.99
C THR A 93 12.50 2.73 9.40
N ALA A 94 12.55 1.77 10.33
CA ALA A 94 12.36 2.04 11.74
C ALA A 94 13.40 3.04 12.26
N VAL A 95 12.98 3.93 13.15
CA VAL A 95 13.82 4.91 13.82
C VAL A 95 13.87 4.54 15.30
N ALA A 96 15.06 4.54 15.90
CA ALA A 96 15.19 4.29 17.33
C ALA A 96 14.62 5.47 18.13
N ALA A 97 14.01 5.19 19.28
CA ALA A 97 13.45 6.18 20.22
C ALA A 97 14.35 7.40 20.46
N LYS A 98 15.65 7.21 20.69
CA LYS A 98 16.62 8.32 20.86
C LYS A 98 16.69 9.26 19.65
N ALA A 99 16.57 8.71 18.44
CA ALA A 99 16.61 9.49 17.21
C ALA A 99 15.25 10.14 16.91
N ALA A 100 14.15 9.50 17.27
CA ALA A 100 12.79 10.03 17.19
C ALA A 100 12.60 11.24 18.13
N ALA A 101 12.90 11.09 19.42
CA ALA A 101 12.95 12.19 20.39
C ALA A 101 13.75 13.41 19.91
N LYS A 102 14.90 13.19 19.25
CA LYS A 102 15.70 14.29 18.68
C LYS A 102 15.00 14.99 17.50
N LYS A 103 14.21 14.27 16.72
CA LYS A 103 13.43 14.83 15.59
C LYS A 103 12.20 15.58 16.08
N GLU A 104 11.55 15.08 17.11
CA GLU A 104 10.37 15.70 17.72
C GLU A 104 10.73 16.85 18.67
N GLY A 105 11.98 16.88 19.14
CA GLY A 105 12.46 17.92 20.07
C GLY A 105 12.13 17.64 21.53
N THR A 106 11.68 16.43 21.85
CA THR A 106 11.39 15.98 23.21
C THR A 106 12.59 15.31 23.89
N LYS A 107 12.57 15.28 25.22
CA LYS A 107 13.53 14.55 26.06
C LYS A 107 12.91 13.33 26.73
N ASP A 108 11.62 13.08 26.52
CA ASP A 108 10.82 12.06 27.19
C ASP A 108 11.03 10.66 26.60
N MET A 109 12.23 10.14 26.81
CA MET A 109 12.69 8.84 26.29
C MET A 109 11.84 7.64 26.71
N LYS A 110 10.98 7.78 27.73
CA LYS A 110 10.12 6.70 28.23
C LYS A 110 8.90 6.52 27.32
N GLU A 111 8.30 7.61 26.89
CA GLU A 111 7.15 7.66 25.98
C GLU A 111 7.56 7.10 24.61
N GLU A 112 8.65 7.65 24.08
CA GLU A 112 9.30 7.28 22.81
C GLU A 112 9.67 5.79 22.67
N ARG A 113 9.93 5.12 23.80
CA ARG A 113 10.25 3.68 23.81
C ARG A 113 9.01 2.80 23.74
N GLY A 114 7.84 3.33 24.05
CA GLY A 114 6.54 2.68 23.87
C GLY A 114 6.01 2.80 22.45
N GLU A 115 6.58 3.69 21.63
CA GLU A 115 6.09 4.04 20.31
C GLU A 115 6.91 3.42 19.17
N HIS A 116 6.26 3.27 18.03
CA HIS A 116 6.88 2.76 16.80
C HIS A 116 7.17 3.91 15.86
N HIS A 117 8.44 4.29 15.78
CA HIS A 117 8.87 5.40 14.92
C HIS A 117 9.41 4.93 13.59
N MET A 118 9.11 5.68 12.55
CA MET A 118 9.53 5.37 11.19
C MET A 118 9.89 6.63 10.42
N ARG A 119 10.93 6.51 9.58
CA ARG A 119 11.24 7.49 8.54
C ARG A 119 10.82 6.92 7.21
N ILE A 120 9.93 7.60 6.49
CA ILE A 120 9.41 7.09 5.24
C ILE A 120 10.20 7.60 4.03
N SER A 121 10.38 6.72 3.04
CA SER A 121 11.01 7.02 1.77
C SER A 121 10.03 7.05 0.60
N ALA A 122 8.85 6.44 0.75
CA ALA A 122 7.82 6.46 -0.27
C ALA A 122 6.42 6.32 0.34
N VAL A 123 5.42 6.87 -0.34
CA VAL A 123 4.00 6.74 -0.03
C VAL A 123 3.26 6.33 -1.31
N LYS A 124 2.34 5.37 -1.18
CA LYS A 124 1.43 4.96 -2.24
C LYS A 124 0.01 5.06 -1.70
N MET A 125 -0.84 5.79 -2.39
CA MET A 125 -2.26 5.86 -2.06
C MET A 125 -2.97 4.57 -2.44
N VAL A 126 -3.80 4.04 -1.55
CA VAL A 126 -4.61 2.83 -1.74
C VAL A 126 -6.09 3.19 -1.88
N SER A 127 -6.59 4.13 -1.07
CA SER A 127 -7.96 4.65 -1.14
C SER A 127 -8.00 6.13 -0.76
N SER A 128 -8.94 6.89 -1.35
CA SER A 128 -9.22 8.30 -1.02
C SER A 128 -9.95 8.50 0.30
N THR A 129 -10.36 7.42 0.95
CA THR A 129 -10.94 7.47 2.28
C THR A 129 -10.37 6.32 3.11
N CYS A 130 -10.20 6.58 4.39
CA CYS A 130 -9.97 5.51 5.34
C CYS A 130 -11.30 5.01 5.92
N PRO A 131 -11.54 3.69 5.91
CA PRO A 131 -12.77 3.09 6.42
C PRO A 131 -12.86 3.13 7.95
#